data_AF-A0AAX0IU29-F1
#
_entry.id   AF-A0AAX0IU29-F1
#
_cell.length_a   1.000
_cell.length_b   1.000
_cell.length_c   1.000
_cell.angle_alpha   90.00
_cell.angle_beta   90.00
_cell.angle_gamma   90.00
#
_symmetry.space_group_name_H-M   'P 1'
#
loop_
_entity.id
_entity.type
_entity.pdbx_description
1 polymer ?
#
loop_
_entity_poly.entity_id
_entity_poly.type
_entity_poly.pdbx_seq_one_letter_code
_entity_poly.pdbx_strand_id
1 'polypeptide(L)'
;MFKFLFKDVATRKMLVNFRELTSYLMKEAGMDDELPGLVDKIAFIKMIAGMFLFILVMRTGIFGLPVKYFLGKFAQENSVVFLIFPFISLSLFLVFFFLLYRIWSKKVLTRKLGELIPFAERAIASLKVAGRDDLEEDIEDAEFLIEDYKDRFGF
;
A
#
# COMPACT_ATOMS: atom_id res chain seq x y z
N MET A 1 -10.70 -9.19 -19.51
CA MET A 1 -10.85 -7.72 -19.68
C MET A 1 -10.35 -6.89 -18.47
N PHE A 2 -9.53 -7.44 -17.55
CA PHE A 2 -9.03 -6.70 -16.36
C PHE A 2 -7.55 -6.26 -16.43
N LYS A 3 -6.85 -6.55 -17.54
CA LYS A 3 -5.40 -6.33 -17.66
C LYS A 3 -4.99 -4.85 -17.71
N PHE A 4 -5.90 -3.95 -18.06
CA PHE A 4 -5.64 -2.51 -18.20
C PHE A 4 -5.78 -1.69 -16.91
N LEU A 5 -6.47 -2.20 -15.87
CA LEU A 5 -6.69 -1.46 -14.61
C LEU A 5 -5.47 -1.43 -13.67
N PHE A 6 -4.39 -2.13 -14.04
CA PHE A 6 -3.15 -2.24 -13.24
C PHE A 6 -1.96 -1.50 -13.86
N LYS A 7 -2.13 -0.85 -15.03
CA LYS A 7 -1.01 -0.18 -15.71
C LYS A 7 -0.51 1.05 -14.94
N ASP A 8 -1.36 1.68 -14.14
CA ASP A 8 -1.05 2.89 -13.35
C ASP A 8 -0.99 2.63 -11.84
N VAL A 9 -0.74 1.38 -11.43
CA VAL A 9 -0.79 0.98 -10.02
C VAL A 9 0.53 0.37 -9.59
N ALA A 10 1.25 1.12 -8.74
CA ALA A 10 2.44 0.61 -8.05
C ALA A 10 2.07 -0.69 -7.33
N THR A 11 2.73 -1.78 -7.73
CA THR A 11 2.44 -3.12 -7.24
C THR A 11 3.53 -3.56 -6.29
N ARG A 12 3.21 -4.36 -5.26
CA ARG A 12 4.22 -4.82 -4.29
C ARG A 12 5.37 -5.54 -4.98
N LYS A 13 5.08 -6.32 -6.02
CA LYS A 13 6.10 -7.02 -6.83
C LYS A 13 7.07 -6.05 -7.52
N MET A 14 6.57 -4.92 -8.03
CA MET A 14 7.38 -3.86 -8.64
C MET A 14 8.34 -3.24 -7.62
N LEU A 15 7.83 -2.96 -6.41
CA LEU A 15 8.63 -2.45 -5.29
C LEU A 15 9.69 -3.46 -4.80
N VAL A 16 9.33 -4.75 -4.72
CA VAL A 16 10.27 -5.82 -4.34
C VAL A 16 11.41 -5.93 -5.35
N ASN A 17 11.07 -6.08 -6.63
CA ASN A 17 12.05 -6.24 -7.70
C ASN A 17 13.00 -5.02 -7.79
N PHE A 18 12.44 -3.81 -7.75
CA PHE A 18 13.26 -2.59 -7.81
C PHE A 18 14.18 -2.45 -6.59
N ARG A 19 13.70 -2.83 -5.40
CA ARG A 19 14.52 -2.85 -4.19
C ARG A 19 15.62 -3.90 -4.27
N GLU A 20 15.34 -5.10 -4.78
CA GLU A 20 16.35 -6.15 -4.96
C GLU A 20 17.46 -5.68 -5.90
N LEU A 21 17.09 -5.09 -7.04
CA LEU A 21 18.02 -4.47 -7.98
C LEU A 21 18.83 -3.35 -7.32
N THR A 22 18.17 -2.42 -6.63
CA THR A 22 18.84 -1.34 -5.89
C THR A 22 19.79 -1.89 -4.81
N SER A 23 19.40 -2.94 -4.10
CA SER A 23 20.22 -3.58 -3.07
C SER A 23 21.45 -4.26 -3.66
N TYR A 24 21.31 -4.86 -4.84
CA TYR A 24 22.41 -5.48 -5.55
C TYR A 24 23.41 -4.39 -6.00
N LEU A 25 22.92 -3.34 -6.66
CA LEU A 25 23.74 -2.20 -7.08
C LEU A 25 24.42 -1.51 -5.90
N MET A 26 23.73 -1.30 -4.78
CA MET A 26 24.33 -0.71 -3.57
C MET A 26 25.42 -1.58 -2.96
N LYS A 27 25.24 -2.91 -2.98
CA LYS A 27 26.25 -3.85 -2.48
C LYS A 27 27.50 -3.83 -3.35
N GLU A 28 27.33 -3.85 -4.67
CA GLU A 28 28.46 -3.76 -5.60
C GLU A 28 29.14 -2.38 -5.57
N ALA A 29 28.38 -1.33 -5.28
CA ALA A 29 28.88 0.02 -5.03
C ALA A 29 29.60 0.19 -3.68
N GLY A 30 29.55 -0.82 -2.79
CA GLY A 30 30.12 -0.72 -1.43
C GLY A 30 29.36 0.26 -0.52
N MET A 31 28.08 0.50 -0.77
CA MET A 31 27.22 1.34 0.08
C MET A 31 26.60 0.52 1.21
N ASP A 32 26.94 0.86 2.46
CA ASP A 32 26.38 0.23 3.67
C ASP A 32 25.04 0.85 4.14
N ASP A 33 24.41 1.68 3.31
CA ASP A 33 23.14 2.35 3.64
C ASP A 33 21.97 1.35 3.72
N GLU A 34 21.16 1.44 4.78
CA GLU A 34 19.97 0.59 4.93
C GLU A 34 18.83 1.03 3.98
N LEU A 35 18.40 0.11 3.10
CA LEU A 35 17.26 0.34 2.21
C LEU A 35 15.93 0.46 2.97
N PRO A 36 15.02 1.38 2.56
CA PRO A 36 13.73 1.55 3.21
C PRO A 36 12.89 0.25 3.20
N GLY A 37 12.21 -0.01 4.32
CA GLY A 37 11.43 -1.22 4.58
C GLY A 37 10.35 -1.54 3.52
N LEU A 38 10.25 -2.83 3.17
CA LEU A 38 9.54 -3.36 2.00
C LEU A 38 8.03 -3.07 1.97
N VAL A 39 7.38 -3.05 3.13
CA VAL A 39 6.06 -2.48 3.37
C VAL A 39 5.99 -2.28 4.88
N ASP A 40 5.53 -1.12 5.32
CA ASP A 40 5.36 -0.82 6.73
C ASP A 40 4.47 -1.89 7.39
N LYS A 41 5.04 -2.85 8.14
CA LYS A 41 4.28 -3.65 9.12
C LYS A 41 3.46 -2.72 10.01
N ILE A 42 4.02 -1.53 10.30
CA ILE A 42 3.41 -0.41 11.01
C ILE A 42 2.12 0.06 10.33
N ALA A 43 2.04 0.04 9.00
CA ALA A 43 0.89 0.48 8.24
C ALA A 43 -0.27 -0.51 8.36
N PHE A 44 0.03 -1.80 8.26
CA PHE A 44 -0.93 -2.87 8.52
C PHE A 44 -1.40 -2.85 10.00
N ILE A 45 -0.48 -2.65 10.94
CA ILE A 45 -0.78 -2.53 12.37
C ILE A 45 -1.65 -1.30 12.65
N LYS A 46 -1.34 -0.12 12.08
CA LYS A 46 -2.16 1.10 12.22
C LYS A 46 -3.56 0.93 11.65
N MET A 47 -3.71 0.17 10.56
CA MET A 47 -5.02 -0.15 9.99
C MET A 47 -5.82 -1.09 10.90
N ILE A 48 -5.20 -2.15 11.43
CA ILE A 48 -5.85 -3.06 12.40
C ILE A 48 -6.24 -2.28 13.66
N ALA A 49 -5.35 -1.43 14.17
CA ALA A 49 -5.61 -0.56 15.30
C ALA A 49 -6.77 0.42 15.01
N GLY A 50 -6.84 0.97 13.80
CA GLY A 50 -7.95 1.82 13.35
C GLY A 50 -9.28 1.09 13.27
N MET A 51 -9.30 -0.16 12.78
CA MET A 51 -10.49 -1.03 12.85
C MET A 51 -10.91 -1.29 14.31
N PHE A 52 -9.95 -1.58 15.19
CA PHE A 52 -10.22 -1.81 16.60
C PHE A 52 -10.77 -0.57 17.30
N LEU A 53 -10.21 0.60 17.01
CA LEU A 53 -10.69 1.90 17.49
C LEU A 53 -12.11 2.19 16.97
N PHE A 54 -12.39 1.89 15.70
CA PHE A 54 -13.73 2.06 15.14
C PHE A 54 -14.75 1.16 15.84
N ILE A 55 -14.41 -0.10 16.10
CA ILE A 55 -15.25 -1.05 16.86
C ILE A 55 -15.46 -0.55 18.29
N LEU A 56 -14.42 -0.03 18.94
CA LEU A 56 -14.53 0.57 20.28
C LEU A 56 -15.43 1.80 20.28
N VAL A 57 -15.32 2.69 19.30
CA VAL A 57 -16.20 3.87 19.16
C VAL A 57 -17.66 3.43 18.96
N MET A 58 -17.92 2.43 18.11
CA MET A 58 -19.24 1.83 17.96
C MET A 58 -19.77 1.25 19.29
N ARG A 59 -18.90 0.67 20.11
CA ARG A 59 -19.23 0.13 21.44
C ARG A 59 -19.45 1.20 22.50
N THR A 60 -18.78 2.36 22.42
CA THR A 60 -18.93 3.48 23.39
C THR A 60 -20.27 4.21 23.33
N GLY A 61 -21.19 3.79 22.45
CA GLY A 61 -22.59 4.19 22.55
C GLY A 61 -22.95 5.57 22.00
N ILE A 62 -22.01 6.28 21.38
CA ILE A 62 -22.29 7.54 20.62
C ILE A 62 -23.32 7.27 19.52
N PHE A 63 -23.25 6.10 18.87
CA PHE A 63 -24.25 5.63 17.92
C PHE A 63 -25.35 4.77 18.58
N GLY A 64 -25.27 4.50 19.88
CA GLY A 64 -26.16 3.56 20.58
C GLY A 64 -27.61 4.04 20.68
N LEU A 65 -27.83 5.34 20.84
CA LEU A 65 -29.18 5.94 20.86
C LEU A 65 -29.88 5.88 19.48
N PRO A 66 -29.28 6.37 18.38
CA PRO A 66 -29.90 6.28 17.06
C PRO A 66 -30.01 4.82 16.58
N VAL A 67 -29.04 3.95 16.88
CA VAL A 67 -29.12 2.53 16.55
C VAL A 67 -30.23 1.83 17.34
N LYS A 68 -30.38 2.09 18.65
CA LYS A 68 -31.52 1.55 19.43
C LYS A 68 -32.87 2.04 18.91
N TYR A 69 -32.96 3.29 18.48
CA TYR A 69 -34.20 3.84 17.91
C TYR A 69 -34.56 3.17 16.58
N PHE A 70 -33.55 2.95 15.71
CA PHE A 70 -33.71 2.21 14.46
C PHE A 70 -34.09 0.75 14.71
N LEU A 71 -33.35 0.05 15.57
CA LEU A 71 -33.61 -1.36 15.91
C LEU A 71 -35.00 -1.52 16.57
N GLY A 72 -35.44 -0.56 17.39
CA GLY A 72 -36.77 -0.57 18.01
C GLY A 72 -37.90 -0.49 16.98
N LYS A 73 -37.76 0.34 15.95
CA LYS A 73 -38.71 0.39 14.82
C LYS A 73 -38.73 -0.89 13.98
N PHE A 74 -37.56 -1.42 13.63
CA PHE A 74 -37.46 -2.63 12.80
C PHE A 74 -37.84 -3.92 13.56
N ALA A 75 -37.60 -3.98 14.88
CA ALA A 75 -38.01 -5.11 15.71
C ALA A 75 -39.52 -5.14 15.95
N GLN A 76 -40.20 -3.98 15.97
CA GLN A 76 -41.66 -3.90 16.04
C GLN A 76 -42.35 -4.49 14.81
N GLU A 77 -41.69 -4.49 13.65
CA GLU A 77 -42.26 -4.95 12.38
C GLU A 77 -42.12 -6.47 12.14
N ASN A 78 -41.59 -7.27 13.09
CA ASN A 78 -41.40 -8.72 12.96
C ASN A 78 -40.78 -9.13 11.60
N SER A 79 -39.88 -8.28 11.10
CA SER A 79 -39.37 -8.35 9.75
C SER A 79 -38.08 -9.17 9.72
N VAL A 80 -38.01 -10.17 8.84
CA VAL A 80 -36.81 -10.99 8.55
C VAL A 80 -35.60 -10.11 8.21
N VAL A 81 -35.83 -8.89 7.73
CA VAL A 81 -34.81 -7.87 7.44
C VAL A 81 -33.94 -7.58 8.67
N PHE A 82 -34.49 -7.60 9.88
CA PHE A 82 -33.72 -7.38 11.12
C PHE A 82 -32.63 -8.44 11.34
N LEU A 83 -32.90 -9.70 10.98
CA LEU A 83 -31.91 -10.79 11.08
C LEU A 83 -30.77 -10.62 10.07
N ILE A 84 -31.07 -10.11 8.88
CA ILE A 84 -30.12 -10.02 7.76
C ILE A 84 -29.32 -8.70 7.81
N PHE A 85 -29.89 -7.64 8.38
CA PHE A 85 -29.28 -6.31 8.52
C PHE A 85 -27.85 -6.31 9.09
N PRO A 86 -27.51 -7.02 10.18
CA PRO A 86 -26.14 -7.05 10.69
C PRO A 86 -25.15 -7.68 9.69
N PHE A 87 -25.57 -8.68 8.91
CA PHE A 87 -24.72 -9.31 7.90
C PHE A 87 -24.48 -8.39 6.70
N ILE A 88 -25.51 -7.66 6.26
CA ILE A 88 -25.37 -6.65 5.20
C ILE A 88 -24.48 -5.50 5.67
N SER A 89 -24.73 -4.98 6.88
CA SER A 89 -23.94 -3.89 7.46
C SER A 89 -22.47 -4.30 7.63
N LEU A 90 -22.20 -5.52 8.08
CA LEU A 90 -20.83 -6.04 8.19
C LEU A 90 -20.17 -6.17 6.81
N SER A 91 -20.91 -6.67 5.83
CA SER A 91 -20.42 -6.83 4.45
C SER A 91 -20.07 -5.47 3.84
N LEU A 92 -20.94 -4.47 3.96
CA LEU A 92 -20.70 -3.10 3.49
C LEU A 92 -19.51 -2.46 4.21
N PHE A 93 -19.40 -2.70 5.52
CA PHE A 93 -18.27 -2.22 6.32
C PHE A 93 -16.93 -2.81 5.83
N LEU A 94 -16.88 -4.11 5.56
CA LEU A 94 -15.70 -4.78 5.03
C LEU A 94 -15.35 -4.27 3.62
N VAL A 95 -16.34 -4.11 2.73
CA VAL A 95 -16.13 -3.55 1.39
C VAL A 95 -15.59 -2.12 1.48
N PHE A 96 -16.15 -1.30 2.37
CA PHE A 96 -15.70 0.08 2.57
C PHE A 96 -14.25 0.13 3.08
N PHE A 97 -13.92 -0.66 4.11
CA PHE A 97 -12.55 -0.76 4.61
C PHE A 97 -11.58 -1.31 3.55
N PHE A 98 -12.01 -2.27 2.73
CA PHE A 98 -11.22 -2.79 1.62
C PHE A 98 -10.93 -1.72 0.55
N LEU A 99 -11.91 -0.87 0.22
CA LEU A 99 -11.70 0.24 -0.70
C LEU A 99 -10.72 1.27 -0.14
N LEU A 100 -10.84 1.63 1.14
CA LEU A 100 -9.89 2.51 1.82
C LEU A 100 -8.47 1.91 1.82
N TYR A 101 -8.34 0.62 2.14
CA TYR A 101 -7.07 -0.09 2.07
C TYR A 101 -6.48 -0.03 0.66
N ARG A 102 -7.30 -0.23 -0.38
CA ARG A 102 -6.83 -0.18 -1.77
C ARG A 102 -6.28 1.21 -2.13
N ILE A 103 -6.97 2.28 -1.77
CA ILE A 103 -6.53 3.66 -2.06
C ILE A 103 -5.24 3.97 -1.29
N TRP A 104 -5.19 3.60 -0.01
CA TRP A 104 -4.05 3.90 0.85
C TRP A 104 -2.82 3.07 0.50
N SER A 105 -2.99 1.78 0.22
CA SER A 105 -1.92 0.88 -0.22
C SER A 105 -1.22 1.43 -1.46
N LYS A 106 -1.97 1.89 -2.47
CA LYS A 106 -1.39 2.56 -3.65
C LYS A 106 -0.49 3.72 -3.26
N LYS A 107 -0.99 4.64 -2.43
CA LYS A 107 -0.24 5.83 -1.99
C LYS A 107 1.03 5.48 -1.23
N VAL A 108 0.99 4.45 -0.38
CA VAL A 108 2.15 3.97 0.38
C VAL A 108 3.20 3.36 -0.55
N LEU A 109 2.78 2.51 -1.51
CA LEU A 109 3.69 1.88 -2.45
C LEU A 109 4.38 2.90 -3.35
N THR A 110 3.63 3.85 -3.90
CA THR A 110 4.14 4.97 -4.70
C THR A 110 5.16 5.78 -3.90
N ARG A 111 4.87 6.16 -2.65
CA ARG A 111 5.84 6.88 -1.80
C ARG A 111 7.12 6.07 -1.56
N LYS A 112 7.01 4.78 -1.29
CA LYS A 112 8.17 3.89 -1.05
C LYS A 112 9.02 3.70 -2.30
N LEU A 113 8.40 3.63 -3.47
CA LEU A 113 9.10 3.61 -4.76
C LEU A 113 9.90 4.91 -4.94
N GLY A 114 9.27 6.07 -4.71
CA GLY A 114 9.93 7.38 -4.76
C GLY A 114 11.08 7.54 -3.75
N GLU A 115 10.94 6.95 -2.55
CA GLU A 115 12.02 6.91 -1.55
C GLU A 115 13.22 6.06 -2.01
N LEU A 116 13.03 5.04 -2.85
CA LEU A 116 14.10 4.15 -3.37
C LEU A 116 14.86 4.74 -4.56
N ILE A 117 14.19 5.53 -5.41
CA ILE A 117 14.80 6.19 -6.58
C ILE A 117 16.14 6.87 -6.26
N PRO A 118 16.25 7.76 -5.25
CA PRO A 118 17.51 8.47 -4.97
C PRO A 118 18.62 7.57 -4.39
N PHE A 119 18.29 6.36 -3.90
CA PHE A 119 19.31 5.38 -3.52
C PHE A 119 19.84 4.65 -4.75
N ALA A 120 18.94 4.25 -5.66
CA ALA A 120 19.31 3.64 -6.93
C ALA A 120 20.18 4.59 -7.79
N GLU A 121 19.79 5.87 -7.93
CA GLU A 121 20.58 6.87 -8.64
C GLU A 121 21.98 7.05 -8.05
N ARG A 122 22.11 7.05 -6.71
CA ARG A 122 23.40 7.14 -6.04
C ARG A 122 24.27 5.90 -6.28
N ALA A 123 23.68 4.70 -6.18
CA ALA A 123 24.38 3.45 -6.45
C ALA A 123 24.86 3.36 -7.91
N ILE A 124 23.99 3.71 -8.86
CA ILE A 124 24.32 3.76 -10.29
C ILE A 124 25.46 4.76 -10.54
N ALA A 125 25.39 5.96 -9.97
CA ALA A 125 26.43 6.96 -10.13
C ALA A 125 27.79 6.46 -9.59
N SER A 126 27.81 5.80 -8.43
CA SER A 126 29.06 5.21 -7.91
C SER A 126 29.61 4.07 -8.77
N LEU A 127 28.73 3.22 -9.33
CA LEU A 127 29.15 2.12 -10.20
C LEU A 127 29.68 2.60 -11.55
N LYS A 128 29.02 3.61 -12.15
CA LYS A 128 29.49 4.28 -13.38
C LYS A 128 30.86 4.95 -13.16
N VAL A 129 31.07 5.59 -12.01
CA VAL A 129 32.37 6.17 -11.64
C VAL A 129 33.44 5.10 -11.44
N ALA A 130 33.05 3.93 -10.91
CA ALA A 130 33.95 2.80 -10.72
C ALA A 130 34.31 2.05 -12.02
N GLY A 131 33.69 2.40 -13.16
CA GLY A 131 33.97 1.78 -14.46
C GLY A 131 33.67 0.28 -14.50
N ARG A 132 32.60 -0.14 -13.80
CA ARG A 132 32.15 -1.53 -13.73
C ARG A 132 31.34 -1.90 -14.97
N ASP A 133 32.04 -2.21 -16.05
CA ASP A 133 31.44 -2.65 -17.33
C ASP A 133 30.69 -4.00 -17.20
N ASP A 134 30.98 -4.77 -16.15
CA ASP A 134 30.29 -6.02 -15.80
C ASP A 134 28.86 -5.82 -15.28
N LEU A 135 28.49 -4.59 -14.89
CA LEU A 135 27.18 -4.24 -14.34
C LEU A 135 26.40 -3.27 -15.24
N GLU A 136 26.84 -3.06 -16.48
CA GLU A 136 26.23 -2.10 -17.41
C GLU A 136 24.74 -2.43 -17.68
N GLU A 137 24.40 -3.71 -17.86
CA GLU A 137 23.02 -4.17 -18.10
C GLU A 137 22.11 -3.90 -16.87
N ASP A 138 22.57 -4.21 -15.65
CA ASP A 138 21.81 -3.97 -14.42
C ASP A 138 21.63 -2.47 -14.13
N ILE A 139 22.62 -1.66 -14.52
CA ILE A 139 22.58 -0.20 -14.44
C ILE A 139 21.56 0.37 -15.43
N GLU A 140 21.59 -0.07 -16.69
CA GLU A 140 20.65 0.37 -17.73
C GLU A 140 19.21 -0.02 -17.36
N ASP A 141 18.99 -1.25 -16.88
CA ASP A 141 17.70 -1.71 -16.40
C ASP A 141 17.20 -0.86 -15.22
N ALA A 142 18.07 -0.51 -14.27
CA ALA A 142 17.70 0.34 -13.16
C ALA A 142 17.36 1.77 -13.59
N GLU A 143 18.11 2.35 -14.54
CA GLU A 143 17.84 3.68 -15.11
C GLU A 143 16.50 3.71 -15.86
N PHE A 144 16.24 2.70 -16.69
CA PHE A 144 14.98 2.56 -17.39
C PHE A 144 13.79 2.46 -16.42
N LEU A 145 13.92 1.66 -15.36
CA LEU A 145 12.87 1.54 -14.34
C LEU A 145 12.66 2.83 -13.55
N ILE A 146 13.73 3.58 -13.24
CA ILE A 146 13.62 4.89 -12.58
C ILE A 146 12.82 5.86 -13.46
N GLU A 147 13.13 5.93 -14.76
CA GLU A 147 12.45 6.82 -15.70
C GLU A 147 10.98 6.41 -15.89
N ASP A 148 10.70 5.12 -16.09
CA ASP A 148 9.33 4.58 -16.19
C ASP A 148 8.51 4.89 -14.92
N TYR A 149 9.12 4.78 -13.73
CA TYR A 149 8.43 5.07 -12.48
C TYR A 149 8.22 6.56 -12.24
N LYS A 150 9.16 7.43 -12.62
CA LYS A 150 8.98 8.89 -12.54
C LYS A 150 7.83 9.34 -13.44
N ASP A 151 7.78 8.86 -14.67
CA ASP A 151 6.72 9.19 -15.63
C ASP A 151 5.35 8.64 -15.17
N ARG A 152 5.27 7.37 -14.79
CA ARG A 152 4.00 6.72 -14.42
C ARG A 152 3.38 7.22 -13.14
N PHE A 153 4.20 7.68 -12.19
CA PHE A 153 3.73 8.07 -10.86
C PHE A 153 3.87 9.56 -10.56
N GLY A 154 4.50 10.33 -11.44
CA GLY A 154 4.59 11.79 -11.37
C GLY A 154 5.41 12.30 -10.18
N PHE A 155 6.59 11.71 -9.96
CA PHE A 155 7.54 12.15 -8.93
C PHE A 155 8.47 13.25 -9.44
#